data_AF-A0A2M9IH28-F1
#
_entry.id   AF-A0A2M9IH28-F1
#
_cell.length_a   1.000
_cell.length_b   1.000
_cell.length_c   1.000
_cell.angle_alpha   90.00
_cell.angle_beta   90.00
_cell.angle_gamma   90.00
#
_symmetry.space_group_name_H-M   'P 1'
#
loop_
_entity.id
_entity.type
_entity.pdbx_description
1 polymer ?
#
loop_
_entity_poly.entity_id
_entity_poly.type
_entity_poly.pdbx_seq_one_letter_code
_entity_poly.pdbx_strand_id
1 'polypeptide(L)'
;MSNIKGKLQVLPSPRHRYSEAAHIRAKEDGGPDLTENLLCLCPNCHVRFDGGALVLTNDLTVVDTVKDRLGAKLKRHQWHYINPDHVRHHRHHWISRNSAPLTALPSERQSN
;
A
#
# COMPACT_ATOMS: atom_id res chain seq x y z
N MET A 1 -3.59 -3.28 -42.30
CA MET A 1 -3.25 -3.63 -40.90
C MET A 1 -1.85 -3.13 -40.62
N SER A 2 -1.70 -1.96 -39.98
CA SER A 2 -0.38 -1.41 -39.66
C SER A 2 0.24 -2.16 -38.48
N ASN A 3 1.35 -2.85 -38.75
CA ASN A 3 2.18 -3.48 -37.73
C ASN A 3 2.90 -2.38 -36.93
N ILE A 4 2.39 -2.05 -35.75
CA ILE A 4 3.12 -1.23 -34.77
C ILE A 4 4.23 -2.11 -34.21
N LYS A 5 5.42 -2.04 -34.82
CA LYS A 5 6.64 -2.62 -34.23
C LYS A 5 7.04 -1.75 -33.04
N GLY A 6 6.55 -2.09 -31.85
CA GLY A 6 7.00 -1.46 -30.62
C GLY A 6 8.50 -1.67 -30.45
N LYS A 7 9.27 -0.59 -30.43
CA LYS A 7 10.71 -0.63 -30.15
C LYS A 7 10.87 -0.74 -28.63
N LEU A 8 11.40 -1.86 -28.14
CA LEU A 8 11.77 -2.00 -26.73
C LEU A 8 12.88 -0.99 -26.41
N GLN A 9 12.58 0.00 -25.57
CA GLN A 9 13.57 0.90 -25.00
C GLN A 9 13.88 0.46 -23.57
N VAL A 10 15.15 0.16 -23.31
CA VAL A 10 15.65 -0.10 -21.97
C VAL A 10 16.17 1.23 -21.42
N LEU A 11 15.48 1.78 -20.43
CA LEU A 11 15.95 2.96 -19.72
C LEU A 11 16.98 2.54 -18.67
N PRO A 12 18.11 3.27 -18.53
CA PRO A 12 19.06 3.01 -17.47
C PRO A 12 18.42 3.25 -16.10
N SER A 13 18.88 2.54 -15.07
CA SER A 13 18.40 2.78 -13.70
C SER A 13 18.61 4.24 -13.31
N PRO A 14 17.64 4.89 -12.63
CA PRO A 14 17.81 6.26 -12.16
C PRO A 14 19.09 6.40 -11.35
N ARG A 15 19.90 7.44 -11.64
CA ARG A 15 21.13 7.71 -10.89
C ARG A 15 20.85 8.19 -9.47
N HIS A 16 19.63 8.66 -9.21
CA HIS A 16 19.20 9.20 -7.93
C HIS A 16 18.14 8.30 -7.29
N ARG A 17 18.06 8.32 -5.96
CA ARG A 17 16.96 7.68 -5.23
C ARG A 17 15.65 8.41 -5.54
N TYR A 18 14.63 7.66 -5.90
CA TYR A 18 13.30 8.17 -6.19
C TYR A 18 12.26 7.41 -5.35
N SER A 19 11.32 8.16 -4.79
CA SER A 19 10.22 7.66 -3.98
C SER A 19 9.05 8.62 -4.09
N GLU A 20 7.86 8.10 -3.83
CA GLU A 20 6.61 8.83 -3.88
C GLU A 20 5.97 8.80 -2.49
N ALA A 21 5.31 9.91 -2.14
CA ALA A 21 4.53 10.02 -0.92
C ALA A 21 3.10 9.55 -1.22
N ALA A 22 2.70 8.46 -0.59
CA ALA A 22 1.38 7.84 -0.75
C ALA A 22 0.52 8.13 0.47
N HIS A 23 -0.67 8.72 0.29
CA HIS A 23 -1.63 8.86 1.38
C HIS A 23 -2.18 7.48 1.76
N ILE A 24 -2.21 7.17 3.06
CA ILE A 24 -2.78 5.93 3.57
C ILE A 24 -4.30 5.99 3.43
N ARG A 25 -4.94 6.97 4.06
CA ARG A 25 -6.31 7.35 3.78
C ARG A 25 -6.30 8.38 2.66
N ALA A 26 -6.97 8.05 1.56
CA ALA A 26 -7.03 8.88 0.37
C ALA A 26 -7.63 10.27 0.68
N LYS A 27 -7.17 11.30 -0.03
CA LYS A 27 -7.58 12.69 0.22
C LYS A 27 -9.04 12.91 -0.15
N GLU A 28 -9.50 12.26 -1.22
CA GLU A 28 -10.89 12.20 -1.66
C GLU A 28 -11.82 11.59 -0.60
N ASP A 29 -11.30 10.69 0.24
CA ASP A 29 -12.01 10.09 1.37
C ASP A 29 -11.85 10.93 2.67
N GLY A 30 -11.41 12.19 2.56
CA GLY A 30 -11.18 13.08 3.69
C GLY A 30 -9.92 12.76 4.50
N GLY A 31 -8.93 12.09 3.90
CA GLY A 31 -7.63 11.85 4.50
C GLY A 31 -6.85 13.16 4.72
N PRO A 32 -6.24 13.35 5.91
CA PRO A 32 -5.47 14.57 6.19
C PRO A 32 -4.13 14.55 5.46
N ASP A 33 -3.63 15.73 5.10
CA ASP A 33 -2.30 15.91 4.52
C ASP A 33 -1.23 16.03 5.62
N LEU A 34 -1.04 14.93 6.35
CA LEU A 34 -0.13 14.84 7.49
C LEU A 34 0.83 13.67 7.31
N THR A 35 2.03 13.79 7.89
CA THR A 35 3.08 12.75 7.81
C THR A 35 2.64 11.40 8.37
N GLU A 36 1.74 11.40 9.37
CA GLU A 36 1.15 10.19 9.94
C GLU A 36 0.17 9.45 9.03
N ASN A 37 -0.28 10.13 7.97
CA ASN A 37 -1.12 9.57 6.90
C ASN A 37 -0.32 9.32 5.61
N LEU A 38 1.01 9.33 5.65
CA LEU A 38 1.85 9.19 4.45
C LEU A 38 2.82 8.00 4.55
N LEU A 39 3.05 7.33 3.43
CA LEU A 39 4.10 6.34 3.23
C LEU A 39 5.08 6.79 2.16
N CYS A 40 6.37 6.50 2.35
CA CYS A 40 7.40 6.67 1.33
C CYS A 40 7.56 5.36 0.56
N LEU A 41 7.08 5.30 -0.68
CA LEU A 41 7.02 4.09 -1.50
C LEU A 41 7.77 4.27 -2.82
N CYS A 42 8.19 3.16 -3.44
CA CYS A 42 8.60 3.20 -4.83
C CYS A 42 7.36 3.29 -5.75
N PRO A 43 7.51 3.73 -7.01
CA PRO A 43 6.36 3.99 -7.89
C PRO A 43 5.44 2.77 -8.08
N ASN A 44 6.05 1.59 -8.23
CA ASN A 44 5.28 0.35 -8.38
C ASN A 44 4.51 -0.01 -7.09
N CYS A 45 5.10 0.23 -5.92
CA CYS A 45 4.42 -0.04 -4.65
C CYS A 45 3.32 0.98 -4.37
N HIS A 46 3.52 2.24 -4.75
CA HIS A 46 2.51 3.29 -4.61
C HIS A 46 1.24 2.93 -5.38
N VAL A 47 1.35 2.66 -6.68
CA VAL A 47 0.18 2.27 -7.51
C VAL A 47 -0.51 1.01 -6.99
N ARG A 48 0.24 0.02 -6.48
CA ARG A 48 -0.34 -1.19 -5.89
C ARG A 48 -1.07 -0.92 -4.57
N PHE A 49 -0.58 0.02 -3.78
CA PHE A 49 -1.18 0.39 -2.50
C PHE A 49 -2.44 1.24 -2.71
N ASP A 50 -2.39 2.21 -3.63
CA ASP A 50 -3.53 3.03 -4.04
C ASP A 50 -4.64 2.19 -4.66
N GLY A 51 -4.31 1.11 -5.36
CA GLY A 51 -5.28 0.19 -5.95
C GLY A 51 -5.72 -0.96 -5.04
N GLY A 52 -5.32 -0.97 -3.76
CA GLY A 52 -5.70 -2.03 -2.81
C GLY A 52 -5.06 -3.41 -3.02
N ALA A 53 -4.14 -3.55 -3.98
CA ALA A 53 -3.36 -4.77 -4.18
C ALA A 53 -2.36 -5.04 -3.04
N LEU A 54 -2.02 -3.99 -2.30
CA LEU A 54 -1.30 -4.05 -1.03
C LEU A 54 -2.12 -3.33 0.04
N VAL A 55 -2.32 -3.98 1.18
CA VAL A 55 -2.89 -3.36 2.40
C VAL A 55 -1.99 -3.65 3.60
N LEU A 56 -2.21 -2.97 4.72
CA LEU A 56 -1.44 -3.17 5.96
C LEU A 56 -2.33 -3.73 7.06
N THR A 57 -1.82 -4.66 7.86
CA THR A 57 -2.42 -5.10 9.14
C THR A 57 -2.25 -4.02 10.23
N ASN A 58 -2.87 -4.21 11.40
CA ASN A 58 -2.72 -3.27 12.54
C ASN A 58 -1.28 -3.17 13.05
N ASP A 59 -0.50 -4.25 12.96
CA ASP A 59 0.91 -4.27 13.32
C ASP A 59 1.84 -3.84 12.15
N LEU A 60 1.25 -3.29 11.08
CA LEU A 60 1.93 -2.78 9.88
C LEU A 60 2.65 -3.87 9.08
N THR A 61 2.14 -5.09 9.09
CA THR A 61 2.56 -6.15 8.16
C THR A 61 1.85 -5.97 6.81
N VAL A 62 2.62 -6.05 5.72
CA VAL A 62 2.10 -5.91 4.36
C VAL A 62 1.33 -7.17 3.98
N VAL A 63 0.14 -7.02 3.41
CA VAL A 63 -0.67 -8.10 2.85
C VAL A 63 -0.81 -7.87 1.35
N ASP A 64 -0.45 -8.87 0.56
CA ASP A 64 -0.68 -8.90 -0.89
C ASP A 64 -2.05 -9.53 -1.15
N THR A 65 -3.05 -8.69 -1.41
CA THR A 65 -4.46 -9.12 -1.55
C THR A 65 -4.73 -9.85 -2.87
N VAL A 66 -3.88 -9.63 -3.88
CA VAL A 66 -3.97 -10.31 -5.18
C VAL A 66 -3.43 -11.73 -5.08
N LYS A 67 -2.38 -11.94 -4.27
CA LYS A 67 -1.72 -13.24 -4.08
C LYS A 67 -2.16 -13.98 -2.82
N ASP A 68 -3.10 -13.41 -2.05
CA ASP A 68 -3.52 -13.87 -0.73
C ASP A 68 -2.33 -14.27 0.16
N ARG A 69 -1.38 -13.34 0.33
CA ARG A 69 -0.11 -13.62 1.01
C ARG A 69 0.26 -12.56 2.04
N LEU A 70 0.53 -13.01 3.26
CA LEU A 70 1.17 -12.19 4.29
C LEU A 70 2.65 -11.96 3.95
N GLY A 71 3.03 -10.70 3.87
CA GLY A 71 4.38 -10.23 3.56
C GLY A 71 5.19 -9.88 4.81
N ALA A 72 6.19 -9.02 4.61
CA ALA A 72 7.04 -8.54 5.68
C ALA A 72 6.42 -7.34 6.41
N LYS A 73 6.93 -7.09 7.62
CA LYS A 73 6.61 -5.88 8.39
C LYS A 73 7.15 -4.64 7.67
N LEU A 74 6.35 -3.58 7.63
CA LEU A 74 6.73 -2.31 7.04
C LEU A 74 7.97 -1.76 7.76
N LYS A 75 9.01 -1.42 6.99
CA LYS A 75 10.18 -0.75 7.54
C LYS A 75 9.81 0.67 7.93
N ARG A 76 10.11 1.03 9.18
CA ARG A 76 9.81 2.35 9.74
C ARG A 76 11.07 3.10 10.11
N HIS A 77 11.03 4.40 9.91
CA HIS A 77 11.96 5.32 10.54
C HIS A 77 11.47 5.65 11.96
N GLN A 78 12.38 5.84 12.92
CA GLN A 78 12.02 6.06 14.33
C GLN A 78 11.16 7.32 14.57
N TRP A 79 11.30 8.33 13.71
CA TRP A 79 10.53 9.58 13.76
C TRP A 79 9.30 9.58 12.86
N HIS A 80 9.02 8.47 12.19
CA HIS A 80 7.81 8.33 11.37
C HIS A 80 6.75 7.57 12.17
N TYR A 81 5.91 8.33 12.84
CA TYR A 81 4.67 7.83 13.39
C TYR A 81 3.67 7.62 12.24
N ILE A 82 3.00 6.48 12.23
CA ILE A 82 1.92 6.17 11.30
C ILE A 82 0.67 6.01 12.16
N ASN A 83 -0.37 6.77 11.85
CA ASN A 83 -1.61 6.69 12.60
C ASN A 83 -2.38 5.41 12.20
N PRO A 84 -2.63 4.47 13.13
CA PRO A 84 -3.26 3.20 12.81
C PRO A 84 -4.72 3.34 12.34
N ASP A 85 -5.40 4.46 12.62
CA ASP A 85 -6.75 4.71 12.10
C ASP A 85 -6.76 4.84 10.58
N HIS A 86 -5.77 5.50 9.99
CA HIS A 86 -5.66 5.60 8.53
C HIS A 86 -5.42 4.23 7.90
N VAL A 87 -4.59 3.40 8.54
CA VAL A 87 -4.33 2.03 8.09
C VAL A 87 -5.60 1.17 8.12
N ARG A 88 -6.37 1.24 9.21
CA ARG A 88 -7.66 0.55 9.32
C ARG A 88 -8.63 1.03 8.26
N HIS A 89 -8.72 2.34 8.04
CA HIS A 89 -9.61 2.93 7.06
C HIS A 89 -9.28 2.46 5.64
N HIS A 90 -8.01 2.55 5.22
CA HIS A 90 -7.55 2.06 3.92
C HIS A 90 -7.84 0.57 3.73
N ARG A 91 -7.47 -0.25 4.71
CA ARG A 91 -7.71 -1.70 4.64
C ARG A 91 -9.20 -2.01 4.53
N HIS A 92 -10.05 -1.34 5.31
CA HIS A 92 -11.50 -1.52 5.23
C HIS A 92 -12.07 -1.08 3.87
N HIS A 93 -11.62 0.07 3.35
CA HIS A 93 -12.00 0.57 2.03
C HIS A 93 -11.76 -0.48 0.95
N TRP A 94 -10.62 -1.16 0.94
CA TRP A 94 -10.28 -2.14 -0.11
C TRP A 94 -10.84 -3.54 0.13
N ILE A 95 -10.85 -4.02 1.38
CA ILE A 95 -11.37 -5.35 1.71
C ILE A 95 -12.89 -5.43 1.53
N SER A 96 -13.62 -4.40 1.94
CA SER A 96 -15.09 -4.38 1.79
C SER A 96 -15.54 -4.43 0.33
N ARG A 97 -14.65 -4.03 -0.60
CA ARG A 97 -14.90 -3.98 -2.05
C ARG A 97 -14.48 -5.25 -2.78
N ASN A 98 -13.66 -6.11 -2.17
CA ASN A 98 -13.14 -7.35 -2.77
C ASN A 98 -13.67 -8.58 -2.01
N SER A 99 -14.68 -9.25 -2.58
CA SER A 99 -15.35 -10.41 -1.96
C SER A 99 -14.60 -11.76 -2.05
N ALA A 100 -13.28 -11.78 -2.30
CA ALA A 100 -12.52 -13.04 -2.33
C ALA A 100 -12.13 -13.47 -0.88
N PRO A 101 -12.04 -14.78 -0.58
CA PRO A 101 -12.02 -15.25 0.80
C PRO A 101 -10.70 -14.89 1.48
N LEU A 102 -10.77 -14.07 2.52
CA LEU A 102 -9.67 -13.80 3.45
C LEU A 102 -9.40 -15.06 4.28
N THR A 103 -8.57 -15.96 3.77
CA THR A 103 -8.05 -17.05 4.57
C THR A 103 -6.96 -16.48 5.48
N ALA A 104 -7.36 -16.10 6.70
CA ALA A 104 -6.52 -15.74 7.83
C ALA A 104 -5.73 -14.41 7.73
N LEU A 105 -6.43 -13.28 7.90
CA LEU A 105 -5.84 -12.19 8.70
C LEU A 105 -5.81 -12.67 10.15
N PRO A 106 -4.64 -12.72 10.84
CA PRO A 106 -4.58 -13.20 12.20
C PRO A 106 -5.53 -12.36 13.08
N SER A 107 -6.39 -13.06 13.81
CA SER A 107 -7.44 -12.49 14.64
C SER A 107 -6.88 -11.44 15.58
N GLU A 108 -7.54 -10.28 15.56
CA GLU A 108 -7.56 -9.29 16.63
C GLU A 108 -7.57 -9.99 18.00
N ARG A 109 -6.45 -9.97 18.73
CA ARG A 109 -6.54 -10.04 20.18
C ARG A 109 -7.14 -8.73 20.62
N GLN A 110 -8.46 -8.71 20.78
CA GLN A 110 -9.15 -7.74 21.61
C GLN A 110 -8.53 -7.85 23.01
N SER A 111 -7.60 -6.95 23.32
CA SER A 111 -7.15 -6.71 24.68
C SER A 111 -8.08 -5.68 25.29
N ASN A 112 -8.94 -6.21 26.17
CA ASN A 112 -9.68 -5.63 27.29
C ASN A 112 -9.53 -4.12 27.53
#